data_AF-A0A966SSS7-F1
#
_entry.id   AF-A0A966SSS7-F1
#
_cell.length_a   1.000
_cell.length_b   1.000
_cell.length_c   1.000
_cell.angle_alpha   90.00
_cell.angle_beta   90.00
_cell.angle_gamma   90.00
#
_symmetry.space_group_name_H-M   'P 1'
#
loop_
_entity.id
_entity.type
_entity.pdbx_description
1 polymer ?
#
loop_
_entity_poly.entity_id
_entity_poly.type
_entity_poly.pdbx_seq_one_letter_code
_entity_poly.pdbx_strand_id
1 'polypeptide(L)' 'MRRLGAHLPEKYRVAEMVAGAVRAGTIGSNLAQLYLERCYKLCSEAYEDLGRIDREILRFESM' A
#
# COMPACT_ATOMS: atom_id res chain seq x y z
N MET A 1 -12.79 2.45 5.34
CA MET A 1 -11.70 1.61 4.80
C MET A 1 -11.45 0.33 5.62
N ARG A 2 -11.26 0.34 6.96
CA ARG A 2 -11.00 -0.91 7.74
C ARG A 2 -12.02 -2.04 7.53
N ARG A 3 -13.33 -1.73 7.55
CA ARG A 3 -14.40 -2.73 7.31
C ARG A 3 -14.35 -3.32 5.90
N LEU A 4 -13.99 -2.51 4.90
CA LEU A 4 -13.84 -2.98 3.52
C LEU A 4 -12.60 -3.87 3.37
N GLY A 5 -11.49 -3.50 4.01
CA GLY A 5 -10.25 -4.27 3.99
C GLY A 5 -10.39 -5.69 4.55
N ALA A 6 -11.29 -5.90 5.50
CA ALA A 6 -11.55 -7.23 6.07
C ALA A 6 -12.12 -8.25 5.06
N HIS A 7 -12.66 -7.78 3.93
CA HIS A 7 -13.20 -8.61 2.87
C HIS A 7 -12.26 -8.74 1.66
N LEU A 8 -11.10 -8.07 1.69
CA LEU A 8 -10.13 -8.11 0.60
C LEU A 8 -9.05 -9.16 0.89
N PRO A 9 -8.54 -9.85 -0.14
CA PRO A 9 -7.43 -10.77 0.02
C PRO A 9 -6.21 -10.09 0.65
N GLU A 10 -5.49 -10.83 1.51
CA GLU A 10 -4.31 -10.33 2.24
C GLU A 10 -3.23 -9.76 1.31
N LYS A 11 -3.13 -10.30 0.08
CA LYS A 11 -2.22 -9.79 -0.96
C LYS A 11 -2.39 -8.29 -1.24
N TYR A 12 -3.54 -7.68 -0.94
CA TYR A 12 -3.76 -6.24 -1.13
C TYR A 12 -3.23 -5.37 0.01
N ARG A 13 -2.85 -5.91 1.18
CA ARG A 13 -2.24 -5.16 2.29
C ARG A 13 -3.02 -3.88 2.68
N VAL A 14 -4.35 -3.99 2.70
CA VAL A 14 -5.26 -2.86 2.91
C VAL A 14 -5.16 -2.31 4.33
N ALA A 15 -4.77 -3.14 5.31
CA ALA A 15 -4.55 -2.70 6.68
C ALA A 15 -3.39 -1.68 6.75
N GLU A 16 -2.28 -1.97 6.07
CA GLU A 16 -1.10 -1.11 6.01
C GLU A 16 -1.37 0.16 5.21
N MET A 17 -2.13 0.07 4.10
CA MET A 17 -2.60 1.25 3.38
C MET A 17 -3.36 2.21 4.29
N VAL A 18 -4.30 1.68 5.08
CA VAL A 18 -5.11 2.48 6.01
C VAL A 18 -4.25 3.03 7.15
N ALA A 19 -3.29 2.25 7.65
CA ALA A 19 -2.36 2.74 8.67
C ALA A 19 -1.53 3.92 8.15
N GLY A 20 -1.02 3.84 6.90
CA GLY A 20 -0.34 4.95 6.24
C GLY A 20 -1.23 6.17 6.08
N ALA A 21 -2.47 5.98 5.61
CA ALA A 21 -3.41 7.09 5.37
C ALA A 21 -3.82 7.84 6.63
N VAL A 22 -3.78 7.19 7.80
CA VAL A 22 -4.10 7.81 9.10
C VAL A 22 -2.86 8.38 9.79
N ARG A 23 -1.65 7.96 9.40
CA ARG A 23 -0.39 8.50 9.95
C ARG A 23 -0.16 9.90 9.39
N ALA A 24 -0.09 10.90 10.27
CA ALA A 24 0.25 12.26 9.90
C ALA A 24 1.69 12.37 9.36
N GLY A 25 1.89 13.31 8.43
CA GLY A 25 3.19 13.60 7.83
C GLY A 25 3.42 12.91 6.49
N THR A 26 4.54 13.28 5.85
CA THR A 26 4.89 12.87 4.48
C THR A 26 5.13 11.37 4.35
N ILE A 27 5.70 10.72 5.37
CA ILE A 27 5.93 9.27 5.38
C ILE A 27 4.61 8.51 5.30
N GLY A 28 3.62 8.87 6.12
CA GLY A 28 2.30 8.23 6.10
C GLY A 28 1.59 8.40 4.76
N SER A 29 1.60 9.62 4.22
CA SER A 29 1.04 9.92 2.90
C SER A 29 1.70 9.12 1.77
N ASN A 30 3.03 9.00 1.79
CA ASN A 30 3.78 8.23 0.79
C ASN A 30 3.48 6.73 0.89
N LEU A 31 3.44 6.18 2.12
CA LEU A 31 3.07 4.78 2.33
C LEU A 31 1.65 4.51 1.83
N ALA A 32 0.68 5.36 2.16
CA ALA A 32 -0.69 5.22 1.69
C ALA A 32 -0.77 5.19 0.16
N GLN A 33 -0.06 6.10 -0.50
CA GLN A 33 0.00 6.19 -1.97
C GLN A 33 0.61 4.93 -2.59
N LEU A 34 1.75 4.46 -2.07
CA LEU A 34 2.43 3.27 -2.57
C LEU A 34 1.57 2.01 -2.41
N TYR A 35 0.92 1.85 -1.25
CA TYR A 35 -0.01 0.73 -1.04
C TYR A 35 -1.21 0.78 -1.98
N LEU A 36 -1.74 1.97 -2.27
CA LEU A 36 -2.83 2.14 -3.23
C LEU A 36 -2.40 1.80 -4.66
N GLU A 37 -1.23 2.29 -5.09
CA GLU A 37 -0.66 1.96 -6.40
C GLU A 37 -0.43 0.45 -6.53
N ARG A 38 0.11 -0.18 -5.48
CA ARG A 38 0.27 -1.64 -5.39
C ARG A 38 -1.05 -2.38 -5.57
N CYS A 39 -2.11 -1.94 -4.89
CA CYS A 39 -3.44 -2.52 -5.03
C CYS A 39 -3.96 -2.43 -6.47
N TYR A 40 -3.76 -1.28 -7.12
CA TYR A 40 -4.17 -1.07 -8.50
C TYR A 40 -3.44 -2.03 -9.44
N LYS A 41 -2.11 -2.14 -9.32
CA LYS A 41 -1.29 -3.05 -10.13
C LYS A 41 -1.67 -4.52 -9.95
N LEU A 42 -1.96 -4.94 -8.72
CA LEU A 42 -2.47 -6.29 -8.43
C LEU A 42 -3.85 -6.55 -9.02
N CYS A 43 -4.71 -5.53 -9.06
CA CYS A 43 -6.06 -5.64 -9.63
C CYS A 43 -6.03 -5.69 -11.17
N SER A 44 -5.08 -4.99 -11.80
CA SER A 44 -4.93 -4.95 -13.25
C SER A 44 -3.98 -6.01 -13.80
N GLU A 45 -3.46 -6.90 -12.95
CA GLU A 45 -2.44 -7.91 -13.29
C GLU A 45 -1.17 -7.31 -13.94
N ALA A 46 -0.90 -6.03 -13.69
CA ALA A 46 0.25 -5.29 -14.20
C ALA A 46 1.44 -5.42 -13.24
N TYR A 47 2.08 -6.58 -13.22
CA TYR A 47 3.12 -6.93 -12.23
C TYR A 47 4.48 -6.28 -12.46
N GLU A 48 4.71 -5.65 -13.62
CA GLU A 48 6.01 -5.08 -14.04
C GLU A 48 6.57 -4.08 -13.01
N ASP A 49 5.71 -3.23 -12.43
CA ASP A 49 6.10 -2.21 -11.46
C ASP A 49 6.05 -2.69 -10.01
N LEU A 50 5.48 -3.86 -9.74
CA LEU A 50 5.16 -4.28 -8.38
C LEU A 50 6.42 -4.38 -7.51
N GLY A 51 7.50 -4.91 -8.07
CA GLY A 51 8.78 -5.01 -7.37
C GLY A 51 9.43 -3.65 -7.06
N ARG A 52 9.21 -2.62 -7.90
CA ARG A 52 9.68 -1.25 -7.61
C ARG A 52 8.90 -0.67 -6.42
N ILE A 53 7.58 -0.80 -6.47
CA ILE A 53 6.67 -0.30 -5.43
C ILE A 53 6.99 -0.97 -4.08
N ASP A 54 7.20 -2.29 -4.07
CA ASP A 54 7.54 -3.03 -2.84
C ASP A 54 8.87 -2.55 -2.22
N ARG A 55 9.88 -2.23 -3.04
CA ARG A 55 11.15 -1.67 -2.54
C ARG A 55 10.97 -0.26 -1.94
N GLU A 56 10.12 0.56 -2.54
CA GLU A 56 9.83 1.90 -2.02
C GLU A 56 9.04 1.84 -0.71
N ILE A 57 8.09 0.91 -0.59
CA ILE A 57 7.37 0.65 0.67
C ILE A 57 8.36 0.30 1.77
N LEU A 58 9.25 -0.67 1.54
CA LEU A 58 10.26 -1.08 2.52
C LEU A 58 11.16 0.10 2.94
N ARG A 59 11.52 0.99 2.01
CA ARG A 59 12.30 2.19 2.31
C ARG A 59 11.56 3.10 3.29
N PHE A 60 10.29 3.41 3.04
CA PHE A 60 9.51 4.29 3.92
C PHE A 60 9.13 3.64 5.25
N GLU A 61 8.97 2.32 5.30
CA GLU A 61 8.73 1.59 6.57
C GLU A 61 9.97 1.57 7.47
N SER A 62 11.16 1.71 6.89
CA SER A 62 12.43 1.74 7.61
C SER A 62 12.82 3.14 8.11
N MET A 63 11.96 4.16 7.89
CA MET A 63 12.16 5.56 8.30
C MET A 63 11.33 5.93 9.53
#